data_AF-A0A950RND8-F1
#
_entry.id   AF-A0A950RND8-F1
#
_cell.length_a   1.000
_cell.length_b   1.000
_cell.length_c   1.000
_cell.angle_alpha   90.00
_cell.angle_beta   90.00
_cell.angle_gamma   90.00
#
_symmetry.space_group_name_H-M   'P 1'
#
loop_
_entity.id
_entity.type
_entity.pdbx_description
1 polymer ?
#
loop_
_entity_poly.entity_id
_entity_poly.type
_entity_poly.pdbx_seq_one_letter_code
_entity_poly.pdbx_strand_id
1 'polypeptide(L)'
;MSQHRLLEGQEFLGPARTLPGYRLYDFGPYPCLVTDPSGGLSVEGELYRVEVGLLPRLDEYEGAPDLFVRQEVAVEGVSAPVWAYLFQGDVAGLPACEKPWRPRPVSPDSEPGTPKKEAAP
;
A
#
# COMPACT_ATOMS: atom_id res chain seq x y z
N MET A 1 13.32 -3.44 2.14
CA MET A 1 13.05 -4.35 3.28
C MET A 1 11.61 -4.78 3.17
N SER A 2 11.37 -6.08 3.08
CA SER A 2 10.11 -6.69 2.63
C SER A 2 8.96 -6.46 3.61
N GLN A 3 7.83 -5.98 3.09
CA GLN A 3 6.56 -5.77 3.83
C GLN A 3 6.08 -7.04 4.56
N HIS A 4 6.56 -8.21 4.13
CA HIS A 4 6.22 -9.52 4.70
C HIS A 4 6.60 -9.74 6.17
N ARG A 5 7.53 -8.98 6.78
CA ARG A 5 7.90 -9.22 8.19
C ARG A 5 6.75 -8.90 9.16
N LEU A 6 5.90 -7.91 8.86
CA LEU A 6 4.78 -7.58 9.75
C LEU A 6 3.64 -8.61 9.69
N LEU A 7 3.54 -9.32 8.57
CA LEU A 7 2.59 -10.41 8.36
C LEU A 7 3.23 -11.79 8.66
N GLU A 8 4.43 -11.81 9.22
CA GLU A 8 5.11 -13.05 9.60
C GLU A 8 4.28 -13.79 10.65
N GLY A 9 3.94 -15.05 10.36
CA GLY A 9 3.06 -15.85 11.21
C GLY A 9 1.56 -15.71 10.91
N GLN A 10 1.15 -14.81 10.02
CA GLN A 10 -0.23 -14.69 9.57
C GLN A 10 -0.54 -15.65 8.42
N GLU A 11 -1.82 -16.03 8.29
CA GLU A 11 -2.26 -17.04 7.34
C GLU A 11 -2.50 -16.41 5.96
N PHE A 12 -1.68 -16.80 4.97
CA PHE A 12 -1.91 -16.44 3.57
C PHE A 12 -3.08 -17.22 2.99
N LEU A 13 -4.12 -16.52 2.54
CA LEU A 13 -5.32 -17.13 1.96
C LEU A 13 -5.24 -17.26 0.43
N GLY A 14 -4.38 -16.48 -0.22
CA GLY A 14 -4.17 -16.54 -1.68
C GLY A 14 -4.10 -15.17 -2.35
N PRO A 15 -3.89 -15.15 -3.68
CA PRO A 15 -4.05 -13.94 -4.47
C PRO A 15 -5.51 -13.48 -4.47
N ALA A 16 -5.73 -12.17 -4.54
CA ALA A 16 -7.04 -11.55 -4.50
C ALA A 16 -7.15 -10.38 -5.48
N ARG A 17 -8.38 -10.06 -5.86
CA ARG A 17 -8.71 -8.96 -6.76
C ARG A 17 -9.87 -8.16 -6.21
N THR A 18 -9.72 -6.84 -6.08
CA THR A 18 -10.83 -5.99 -5.64
C THR A 18 -11.91 -5.89 -6.72
N LEU A 19 -13.15 -5.59 -6.31
CA LEU A 19 -14.16 -5.09 -7.26
C LEU A 19 -13.68 -3.79 -7.91
N PRO A 20 -14.18 -3.41 -9.09
CA PRO A 20 -13.87 -2.11 -9.69
C PRO A 20 -14.21 -0.96 -8.74
N GLY A 21 -13.45 0.13 -8.85
CA GLY A 21 -13.61 1.32 -8.00
C GLY A 21 -12.35 1.73 -7.25
N TYR A 22 -11.21 1.12 -7.56
CA TYR A 22 -9.92 1.45 -6.94
C TYR A 22 -8.86 1.76 -7.99
N ARG A 23 -7.81 2.46 -7.59
CA ARG A 23 -6.58 2.58 -8.38
C ARG A 23 -5.38 2.40 -7.49
N LEU A 24 -4.33 1.86 -8.09
CA LEU A 24 -3.03 1.73 -7.47
C LEU A 24 -2.05 2.67 -8.18
N TYR A 25 -1.33 3.48 -7.41
CA TYR A 25 -0.31 4.41 -7.91
C TYR A 25 1.06 4.04 -7.38
N ASP A 26 2.10 4.24 -8.18
CA ASP A 26 3.48 4.00 -7.75
C ASP A 26 4.00 5.24 -7.01
N PHE A 27 4.14 5.14 -5.69
CA PHE A 27 4.69 6.18 -4.84
C PHE A 27 6.21 6.04 -4.65
N GLY A 28 6.86 5.10 -5.35
CA GLY A 28 8.28 4.82 -5.28
C GLY A 28 8.60 3.58 -4.43
N PRO A 29 8.78 3.71 -3.10
CA PRO A 29 9.16 2.59 -2.25
C PRO A 29 7.99 1.63 -1.96
N TYR A 30 6.75 2.09 -2.14
CA TYR A 30 5.52 1.32 -1.96
C TYR A 30 4.42 1.87 -2.90
N PRO A 31 3.39 1.07 -3.22
CA PRO A 31 2.24 1.57 -3.96
C PRO A 31 1.23 2.25 -3.03
N CYS A 32 0.41 3.14 -3.59
CA CYS A 32 -0.71 3.78 -2.90
C CYS A 32 -2.04 3.33 -3.51
N LEU A 33 -2.88 2.67 -2.72
CA LEU A 33 -4.25 2.32 -3.10
C LEU A 33 -5.18 3.50 -2.80
N VAL A 34 -6.03 3.87 -3.75
CA VAL A 34 -7.07 4.91 -3.55
C VAL A 34 -8.41 4.43 -4.11
N THR A 35 -9.51 5.00 -3.62
CA THR A 35 -10.82 4.86 -4.25
C THR A 35 -10.92 5.75 -5.48
N ASP A 36 -11.47 5.23 -6.57
CA ASP A 36 -11.94 6.01 -7.72
C ASP A 36 -13.29 5.44 -8.18
N PRO A 37 -14.42 5.94 -7.64
CA PRO A 37 -15.76 5.45 -7.99
C PRO A 37 -16.15 5.71 -9.45
N SER A 38 -15.54 6.71 -10.10
CA SER A 38 -15.90 7.20 -11.43
C SER A 38 -15.12 6.55 -12.59
N GLY A 39 -13.94 5.98 -12.30
CA GLY A 39 -13.08 5.38 -13.31
C GLY A 39 -12.11 4.34 -12.77
N GLY A 40 -12.31 3.88 -11.54
CA GLY A 40 -11.46 2.89 -10.89
C GLY A 40 -11.49 1.54 -11.60
N LEU A 41 -10.39 0.82 -11.44
CA LEU A 41 -10.20 -0.53 -11.93
C LEU A 41 -10.23 -1.51 -10.75
N SER A 42 -10.17 -2.80 -11.07
CA SER A 42 -9.85 -3.82 -10.07
C SER A 42 -8.35 -3.83 -9.81
N VAL A 43 -7.95 -3.97 -8.55
CA VAL A 43 -6.56 -4.04 -8.12
C VAL A 43 -6.25 -5.47 -7.67
N GLU A 44 -5.15 -6.02 -8.17
CA GLU A 44 -4.62 -7.33 -7.77
C GLU A 44 -3.72 -7.18 -6.54
N GLY A 45 -3.83 -8.14 -5.62
CA GLY A 45 -3.03 -8.19 -4.40
C GLY A 45 -3.05 -9.56 -3.74
N GLU A 46 -2.69 -9.57 -2.47
CA GLU A 46 -2.60 -10.77 -1.64
C GLU A 46 -3.57 -10.65 -0.46
N LEU A 47 -4.27 -11.73 -0.14
CA LEU A 47 -5.20 -11.78 0.99
C LEU A 47 -4.60 -12.58 2.14
N TYR A 48 -4.64 -11.99 3.33
CA TYR A 48 -4.16 -12.60 4.57
C TYR A 48 -5.25 -12.57 5.63
N ARG A 49 -5.37 -13.67 6.39
CA ARG A 49 -6.09 -13.65 7.67
C ARG A 49 -5.11 -13.21 8.75
N VAL A 50 -5.40 -12.05 9.34
CA VAL A 50 -4.58 -11.45 10.39
C VAL A 50 -5.29 -11.48 11.73
N GLU A 51 -4.52 -11.65 12.79
CA GLU A 51 -5.02 -11.53 14.16
C GLU A 51 -5.42 -10.08 14.46
N VAL A 52 -6.58 -9.88 15.10
CA VAL A 52 -7.10 -8.55 15.44
C VAL A 52 -6.11 -7.75 16.30
N GLY A 53 -5.35 -8.41 17.18
CA GLY A 53 -4.32 -7.77 18.01
C GLY A 53 -3.14 -7.17 17.22
N LEU A 54 -2.94 -7.57 15.97
CA LEU A 54 -1.90 -7.03 15.10
C LEU A 54 -2.31 -5.70 14.44
N LEU A 55 -3.61 -5.42 14.36
CA LEU A 55 -4.16 -4.25 13.65
C LEU A 55 -3.57 -2.90 14.09
N PRO A 56 -3.40 -2.60 15.40
CA PRO A 56 -2.80 -1.32 15.81
C PRO A 56 -1.36 -1.14 15.34
N ARG A 57 -0.59 -2.23 15.27
CA ARG A 57 0.80 -2.20 14.80
C ARG A 57 0.88 -1.99 13.29
N LEU A 58 -0.08 -2.56 12.54
CA LEU A 58 -0.20 -2.29 11.12
C LEU A 58 -0.63 -0.85 10.86
N ASP A 59 -1.57 -0.31 11.66
CA ASP A 59 -1.97 1.10 11.57
C ASP A 59 -0.78 2.04 11.78
N GLU A 60 0.01 1.82 12.84
CA GLU A 60 1.20 2.64 13.12
C GLU A 60 2.22 2.57 11.98
N TYR A 61 2.46 1.38 11.42
CA TYR A 61 3.40 1.20 10.32
C TYR A 61 2.98 1.91 9.04
N GLU A 62 1.68 1.85 8.70
CA GLU A 62 1.11 2.52 7.52
C GLU A 62 0.89 4.02 7.76
N GLY A 63 1.09 4.51 8.99
CA GLY A 63 0.81 5.90 9.36
C GLY A 63 -0.69 6.22 9.38
N ALA A 64 -1.54 5.23 9.70
CA ALA A 64 -2.97 5.41 9.85
C ALA A 64 -3.34 6.02 11.21
N PRO A 65 -4.36 6.90 11.27
CA PRO A 65 -5.30 7.26 10.20
C PRO A 65 -4.92 8.54 9.45
N ASP A 66 -3.65 8.96 9.43
CA ASP A 66 -3.23 10.24 8.86
C ASP A 66 -2.79 10.11 7.39
N LEU A 67 -1.76 9.31 7.11
CA LEU A 67 -1.21 9.12 5.76
C LEU A 67 -2.06 8.14 4.95
N PHE A 68 -2.41 7.03 5.58
CA PHE A 68 -3.34 6.04 5.08
C PHE A 68 -4.52 5.91 6.04
N VAL A 69 -5.61 5.32 5.57
CA VAL A 69 -6.75 4.96 6.42
C VAL A 69 -7.15 3.53 6.12
N ARG A 70 -7.31 2.73 7.17
CA ARG A 70 -7.82 1.36 7.02
C ARG A 70 -9.32 1.41 6.74
N GLN A 71 -9.73 0.96 5.55
CA GLN A 71 -11.13 0.88 5.14
C GLN A 71 -11.47 -0.50 4.60
N GLU A 72 -12.77 -0.83 4.68
CA GLU A 72 -13.28 -2.05 4.09
C GLU A 72 -13.26 -1.93 2.56
N VAL A 73 -12.81 -2.99 1.90
CA VAL A 73 -12.77 -3.10 0.43
C VAL A 73 -13.49 -4.35 -0.01
N ALA A 74 -14.24 -4.23 -1.11
CA ALA A 74 -14.91 -5.37 -1.71
C ALA A 74 -13.93 -6.18 -2.58
N VAL A 75 -13.87 -7.48 -2.36
CA VAL A 75 -12.99 -8.42 -3.08
C VAL A 75 -13.82 -9.46 -3.82
N GLU A 76 -13.44 -9.75 -5.06
CA GLU A 76 -14.12 -10.75 -5.91
C GLU A 76 -14.16 -12.11 -5.22
N GLY A 77 -15.36 -12.70 -5.11
CA GLY A 77 -15.55 -14.02 -4.53
C GLY A 77 -15.42 -14.10 -3.00
N VAL A 78 -15.23 -12.98 -2.31
CA VAL A 78 -15.12 -12.93 -0.84
C VAL A 78 -16.34 -12.23 -0.26
N SER A 79 -17.08 -12.93 0.60
CA SER A 79 -18.24 -12.38 1.31
C SER A 79 -17.93 -11.86 2.72
N ALA A 80 -16.76 -12.20 3.26
CA ALA A 80 -16.30 -11.69 4.54
C ALA A 80 -15.73 -10.27 4.38
N PRO A 81 -15.80 -9.42 5.43
CA PRO A 81 -15.16 -8.11 5.40
C PRO A 81 -13.66 -8.22 5.15
N VAL A 82 -13.16 -7.47 4.18
CA VAL A 82 -11.72 -7.37 3.87
C VAL A 82 -11.29 -5.93 4.07
N TRP A 83 -10.15 -5.73 4.71
CA TRP A 83 -9.62 -4.40 5.00
C TRP A 83 -8.36 -4.12 4.18
N ALA A 84 -8.23 -2.90 3.69
CA ALA A 84 -7.03 -2.40 3.04
C ALA A 84 -6.71 -0.98 3.53
N TYR A 85 -5.46 -0.56 3.34
CA TYR A 85 -5.01 0.80 3.64
C TYR A 85 -5.13 1.67 2.39
N LEU A 86 -5.94 2.72 2.49
CA LEU A 86 -6.17 3.66 1.41
C LEU A 86 -5.39 4.95 1.68
N PHE A 87 -4.64 5.40 0.69
CA PHE A 87 -3.86 6.63 0.77
C PHE A 87 -4.78 7.85 0.79
N GLN A 88 -4.48 8.81 1.68
CA GLN A 88 -5.27 10.03 1.85
C GLN A 88 -4.64 11.28 1.23
N GLY A 89 -3.41 11.17 0.72
CA GLY A 89 -2.71 12.28 0.08
C GLY A 89 -3.11 12.49 -1.39
N ASP A 90 -2.55 13.53 -1.98
CA ASP A 90 -2.72 13.82 -3.41
C ASP A 90 -1.93 12.82 -4.26
N VAL A 91 -2.60 12.23 -5.24
CA VAL A 91 -2.01 11.30 -6.23
C VAL A 91 -1.78 11.98 -7.59
N ALA A 92 -2.05 13.28 -7.71
CA ALA A 92 -1.81 14.04 -8.92
C ALA A 92 -0.32 13.97 -9.31
N GLY A 93 -0.06 13.49 -10.53
CA GLY A 93 1.29 13.33 -11.05
C GLY A 93 1.98 12.02 -10.67
N LEU A 94 1.36 11.15 -9.85
CA LEU A 94 1.86 9.80 -9.64
C LEU A 94 1.51 8.90 -10.84
N PRO A 95 2.45 8.04 -11.29
CA PRO A 95 2.16 7.08 -12.33
C PRO A 95 1.21 6.00 -11.80
N ALA A 96 0.13 5.73 -12.53
CA ALA A 96 -0.77 4.62 -12.24
C ALA A 96 -0.06 3.27 -12.49
N CYS A 97 -0.30 2.30 -11.62
CA CYS A 97 0.17 0.93 -11.81
C CYS A 97 -0.74 0.21 -12.82
N GLU A 98 -0.29 0.08 -14.07
CA GLU A 98 -0.99 -0.70 -15.10
C GLU A 98 -0.75 -2.22 -14.99
N LYS A 99 0.17 -2.63 -14.12
CA LYS A 99 0.54 -4.03 -13.83
C LYS A 99 0.56 -4.23 -12.30
N PRO A 100 0.45 -5.48 -11.81
CA PRO A 100 0.62 -5.76 -10.38
C PRO A 100 1.92 -5.12 -9.89
N TRP A 101 1.83 -4.25 -8.90
CA TRP A 101 2.98 -3.49 -8.43
C TRP A 101 4.03 -4.46 -7.89
N ARG A 102 5.29 -4.23 -8.27
CA ARG A 102 6.44 -4.95 -7.72
C ARG A 102 7.38 -3.92 -7.11
N PRO A 103 7.95 -4.19 -5.93
CA PRO A 103 8.93 -3.30 -5.34
C PRO A 103 10.09 -3.13 -6.32
N ARG A 104 10.48 -1.88 -6.58
CA ARG A 104 11.71 -1.62 -7.32
C ARG A 104 12.88 -2.16 -6.48
N PRO A 105 13.86 -2.83 -7.09
CA PRO A 105 15.09 -3.14 -6.38
C PRO A 105 15.71 -1.82 -5.94
N VAL A 106 15.85 -1.62 -4.63
CA VAL A 106 16.67 -0.54 -4.10
C VAL A 106 18.10 -0.78 -4.57
N SER A 107 18.62 0.07 -5.46
CA SER A 107 20.04 0.03 -5.80
C SER A 107 20.84 0.22 -4.50
N PRO A 108 21.82 -0.65 -4.21
CA PRO A 108 22.64 -0.53 -3.00
C PRO A 108 23.48 0.78 -2.95
N ASP A 109 23.55 1.54 -4.05
CA ASP A 109 24.33 2.77 -4.18
C ASP A 109 23.58 4.07 -3.84
N SER A 110 22.35 4.02 -3.30
CA SER A 110 21.71 5.22 -2.76
C SER A 110 22.12 5.41 -1.30
N GLU A 111 23.32 5.97 -1.09
CA GLU A 111 23.67 6.59 0.18
C GLU A 111 22.61 7.63 0.57
N PRO A 112 22.19 7.74 1.85
CA PRO A 112 21.41 8.87 2.30
C PRO A 112 22.24 10.14 2.08
N GLY A 113 21.84 10.95 1.11
CA GLY A 113 22.51 12.20 0.78
C GLY A 113 22.61 13.07 2.03
N THR A 114 23.83 13.22 2.54
CA THR A 114 24.15 14.24 3.53
C THR A 114 23.69 15.59 2.97
N PRO A 115 22.82 16.37 3.65
CA PRO A 115 22.48 17.70 3.18
C PRO A 115 23.75 18.55 3.19
N LYS A 116 24.17 18.98 2.00
CA LYS A 116 25.22 19.96 1.81
C LYS A 116 24.76 21.24 2.52
N LYS A 117 25.34 21.54 3.68
CA LYS A 117 25.23 22.86 4.30
C LYS A 117 25.95 23.84 3.38
N GLU A 118 25.19 24.53 2.53
CA GLU A 118 25.63 25.83 2.01
C GLU A 118 25.72 26.77 3.21
N ALA A 119 26.94 27.04 3.63
CA ALA A 119 27.27 28.21 4.42
C ALA A 119 27.92 29.21 3.46
N ALA A 120 27.15 30.24 3.12
CA ALA A 120 27.63 31.55 2.73
C ALA A 120 26.97 32.56 3.66
N PRO A 121 27.52 33.77 3.87
CA PRO A 121 28.77 34.33 3.34
C PRO A 121 29.92 34.41 4.35
#